data_AF-A0A2B0MZB5-F1
#
_entry.id   AF-A0A2B0MZB5-F1
#
_cell.length_a   1.000
_cell.length_b   1.000
_cell.length_c   1.000
_cell.angle_alpha   90.00
_cell.angle_beta   90.00
_cell.angle_gamma   90.00
#
_symmetry.space_group_name_H-M   'P 1'
#
loop_
_entity.id
_entity.type
_entity.pdbx_description
1 polymer ?
#
loop_
_entity_poly.entity_id
_entity_poly.type
_entity_poly.pdbx_seq_one_letter_code
_entity_poly.pdbx_strand_id
1 'polypeptide(L)' 'MSEERKLVILNETFKKEGSQAEIEGLTIMVDGIIKQVFDKIKSDREYASYNEVLRDVIFEGINGIIKNSEV' A
#
# COMPACT_ATOMS: atom_id res chain seq x y z
N MET A 1 -18.39 -11.98 14.17
CA MET A 1 -18.18 -10.76 13.37
C MET A 1 -16.72 -10.36 13.48
N SER A 2 -15.88 -10.84 12.57
CA SER A 2 -14.42 -10.57 12.55
C SER A 2 -13.83 -10.58 11.14
N GLU A 3 -14.67 -10.66 10.11
CA GLU A 3 -14.25 -10.88 8.72
C GLU A 3 -14.10 -9.59 7.90
N GLU A 4 -14.51 -8.43 8.41
CA GLU A 4 -14.55 -7.16 7.66
C GLU A 4 -13.20 -6.42 7.55
N ARG A 5 -12.12 -6.98 8.10
CA ARG A 5 -10.78 -6.38 8.10
C ARG A 5 -9.72 -7.30 7.49
N LYS A 6 -10.00 -7.86 6.31
CA LYS A 6 -9.01 -8.63 5.54
C LYS A 6 -8.50 -7.76 4.39
N LEU A 7 -7.23 -7.39 4.45
CA LEU A 7 -6.49 -6.86 3.32
C LEU A 7 -5.93 -8.05 2.54
N VAL A 8 -6.30 -8.19 1.28
CA VAL A 8 -5.73 -9.25 0.42
C VAL A 8 -4.57 -8.64 -0.37
N ILE A 9 -3.40 -9.23 -0.20
CA ILE A 9 -2.18 -8.88 -0.93
C ILE A 9 -1.71 -10.13 -1.67
N LEU A 10 -1.49 -10.00 -2.97
CA LEU A 10 -0.83 -10.99 -3.80
C LEU A 10 0.61 -10.55 -4.03
N ASN A 11 1.55 -11.48 -3.94
CA ASN A 11 2.96 -11.23 -4.21
C ASN A 11 3.40 -12.00 -5.45
N GLU A 12 4.18 -11.34 -6.30
CA GLU A 12 4.84 -11.94 -7.45
C GLU A 12 6.30 -11.47 -7.47
N THR A 13 7.21 -12.35 -7.86
CA THR A 13 8.64 -12.03 -7.96
C THR A 13 9.00 -11.77 -9.42
N PHE A 14 9.60 -10.61 -9.68
CA PHE A 14 10.03 -10.18 -11.00
C PHE A 14 11.55 -10.12 -11.06
N LYS A 15 12.14 -10.39 -12.23
CA LYS A 15 13.54 -10.08 -12.46
C LYS A 15 13.68 -8.61 -12.82
N LYS A 16 14.59 -7.91 -12.14
CA LYS A 16 14.92 -6.53 -12.47
C LYS A 16 15.66 -6.48 -13.80
N GLU A 17 15.18 -5.67 -14.73
CA GLU A 17 15.83 -5.49 -16.03
C GLU A 17 17.28 -5.02 -15.86
N GLY A 18 18.20 -5.67 -16.58
CA GLY A 18 19.64 -5.36 -16.50
C GLY A 18 20.33 -5.82 -15.21
N SER A 19 19.70 -6.65 -14.37
CA SER A 19 20.26 -7.14 -13.11
C SER A 19 19.94 -8.62 -12.86
N GLN A 20 20.74 -9.28 -12.03
CA GLN A 20 20.38 -10.57 -11.43
C GLN A 20 19.47 -10.44 -10.20
N ALA A 21 19.17 -9.20 -9.78
CA ALA A 21 18.31 -8.95 -8.64
C ALA A 21 16.85 -9.30 -8.95
N GLU A 22 16.20 -9.91 -7.96
CA GLU A 22 14.77 -10.15 -7.92
C GLU A 22 14.09 -9.00 -7.16
N ILE A 23 12.91 -8.60 -7.62
CA ILE A 23 12.06 -7.60 -6.97
C ILE A 23 10.69 -8.21 -6.70
N GLU A 24 10.09 -7.86 -5.57
CA GLU A 24 8.72 -8.26 -5.26
C GLU A 24 7.74 -7.20 -5.76
N GLY A 25 6.80 -7.61 -6.59
CA GLY A 25 5.61 -6.83 -6.91
C GLY A 25 4.47 -7.24 -6.01
N LEU A 26 3.77 -6.25 -5.47
CA LEU A 26 2.62 -6.44 -4.60
C LEU A 26 1.37 -5.94 -5.32
N THR A 27 0.35 -6.79 -5.43
CA THR A 27 -0.99 -6.39 -5.86
C THR A 27 -1.91 -6.42 -4.66
N ILE A 28 -2.60 -5.30 -4.40
CA ILE A 28 -3.48 -5.16 -3.25
C ILE A 28 -4.93 -5.06 -3.74
N MET A 29 -5.80 -5.90 -3.21
CA MET A 29 -7.24 -5.80 -3.43
C MET A 29 -7.84 -4.86 -2.40
N VAL A 30 -8.33 -3.70 -2.84
CA VAL A 30 -8.88 -2.65 -1.98
C VAL A 30 -10.40 -2.79 -1.94
N ASP A 31 -10.93 -3.37 -0.85
CA ASP A 31 -12.38 -3.60 -0.67
C ASP A 31 -12.84 -3.33 0.79
N GLY A 32 -14.15 -3.27 1.03
CA GLY A 32 -14.73 -3.13 2.36
C GLY A 32 -14.28 -1.85 3.08
N ILE A 33 -13.88 -1.98 4.35
CA ILE A 33 -13.48 -0.83 5.19
C ILE A 33 -12.24 -0.14 4.61
N ILE A 34 -11.28 -0.89 4.05
CA ILE A 34 -10.06 -0.27 3.51
C ILE A 34 -10.39 0.61 2.30
N LYS A 35 -11.37 0.19 1.48
CA LYS A 35 -11.86 1.00 0.35
C LYS A 35 -12.44 2.33 0.81
N GLN A 36 -13.23 2.34 1.89
CA GLN A 36 -13.81 3.58 2.41
C GLN A 36 -12.73 4.56 2.87
N VAL A 37 -11.66 4.06 3.49
CA VAL A 37 -10.52 4.88 3.89
C VAL A 37 -9.77 5.40 2.66
N PHE A 38 -9.51 4.54 1.65
CA PHE A 38 -8.87 4.94 0.40
C PHE A 38 -9.67 6.02 -0.34
N ASP A 39 -10.99 5.86 -0.44
CA ASP A 39 -11.90 6.84 -1.04
C ASP A 39 -11.85 8.19 -0.30
N LYS A 40 -11.85 8.15 1.04
CA LYS A 40 -11.75 9.35 1.86
C LYS A 40 -10.45 10.10 1.61
N ILE A 41 -9.30 9.40 1.67
CA ILE A 41 -7.99 10.03 1.44
C ILE A 41 -7.91 10.58 0.01
N LYS A 42 -8.37 9.80 -0.97
CA LYS A 42 -8.42 10.23 -2.38
C LYS A 42 -9.19 11.54 -2.52
N SER A 43 -10.38 11.64 -1.90
CA SER A 43 -11.21 12.83 -1.94
C SER A 43 -10.57 14.01 -1.19
N ASP A 44 -10.06 13.79 0.02
CA ASP A 44 -9.49 14.84 0.87
C ASP A 44 -8.19 15.43 0.27
N ARG A 45 -7.46 14.66 -0.55
CA ARG A 45 -6.22 15.06 -1.23
C ARG A 45 -6.38 15.34 -2.73
N GLU A 46 -7.60 15.25 -3.25
CA GLU A 46 -7.91 15.42 -4.68
C GLU A 46 -7.08 14.52 -5.63
N TYR A 47 -6.79 13.29 -5.20
CA TYR A 47 -6.02 12.34 -6.02
C TYR A 47 -6.84 11.76 -7.16
N ALA A 48 -6.18 11.50 -8.29
CA ALA A 48 -6.82 10.93 -9.47
C ALA A 48 -7.05 9.42 -9.30
N SER A 49 -6.18 8.73 -8.56
CA SER A 49 -6.20 7.27 -8.43
C SER A 49 -5.84 6.74 -7.05
N TYR A 50 -6.18 5.47 -6.78
CA TYR A 50 -5.75 4.77 -5.58
C TYR A 50 -4.24 4.51 -5.53
N ASN A 51 -3.54 4.55 -6.67
CA ASN A 51 -2.08 4.40 -6.70
C ASN A 51 -1.41 5.58 -6.00
N GLU A 52 -1.97 6.78 -6.11
CA GLU A 52 -1.46 7.98 -5.42
C GLU A 52 -1.74 7.92 -3.92
N VAL A 53 -2.94 7.45 -3.54
CA VAL A 53 -3.27 7.18 -2.13
C VAL A 53 -2.28 6.16 -1.55
N LEU A 54 -2.05 5.04 -2.25
CA LEU A 54 -1.14 3.98 -1.80
C LEU A 54 0.30 4.47 -1.68
N ARG A 55 0.78 5.28 -2.63
CA ARG A 55 2.12 5.88 -2.59
C ARG A 55 2.32 6.64 -1.28
N ASP A 56 1.38 7.52 -0.94
CA ASP A 56 1.49 8.33 0.28
C ASP A 56 1.37 7.47 1.54
N VAL A 57 0.41 6.55 1.59
CA VAL A 57 0.23 5.63 2.72
C VAL A 57 1.51 4.82 2.98
N ILE A 58 2.20 4.36 1.93
CA ILE A 58 3.47 3.64 2.08
C ILE A 58 4.55 4.55 2.67
N PHE A 59 4.75 5.76 2.14
CA PHE A 59 5.79 6.65 2.64
C PHE A 59 5.52 7.16 4.06
N GLU A 60 4.27 7.55 4.36
CA GLU A 60 3.87 7.93 5.71
C GLU A 60 4.02 6.76 6.68
N GLY A 61 3.62 5.55 6.28
CA GLY A 61 3.77 4.32 7.06
C GLY A 61 5.23 3.98 7.35
N ILE A 62 6.10 3.98 6.33
CA ILE A 62 7.54 3.74 6.47
C ILE A 62 8.16 4.78 7.41
N ASN A 63 7.88 6.07 7.21
CA ASN A 63 8.37 7.13 8.08
C ASN A 63 7.93 6.94 9.53
N GLY A 64 6.70 6.47 9.74
CA GLY A 64 6.19 6.11 11.07
C GLY A 64 6.97 4.95 11.70
N ILE A 65 7.26 3.89 10.94
CA ILE A 65 8.02 2.73 11.42
C ILE A 65 9.47 3.12 11.76
N ILE A 66 10.13 3.85 10.87
CA ILE A 66 11.54 4.26 11.04
C ILE A 66 11.68 5.20 12.25
N LYS A 67 10.79 6.18 12.40
CA LYS A 67 10.78 7.08 13.58
C LYS A 67 10.58 6.35 14.90
N ASN A 68 9.87 5.22 14.89
CA ASN A 68 9.69 4.37 16.07
C ASN A 68 10.84 3.37 16.29
N SER A 69 11.80 3.30 15.36
CA SER A 69 12.95 2.38 15.41
C SER A 69 14.26 3.06 15.81
N GLU A 70 14.28 4.40 15.91
CA GLU A 70 15.35 5.14 16.58
C GLU A 70 15.18 5.01 18.10
N VAL A 71 15.77 3.95 18.68
CA VAL A 71 16.06 3.78 20.11
C VAL A 71 17.56 3.99 20.33
#